data_AF-X1Q1V9-F1
#
_entry.id   AF-X1Q1V9-F1
#
_cell.length_a   1.000
_cell.length_b   1.000
_cell.length_c   1.000
_cell.angle_alpha   90.00
_cell.angle_beta   90.00
_cell.angle_gamma   90.00
#
_symmetry.space_group_name_H-M   'P 1'
#
loop_
_entity.id
_entity.type
_entity.pdbx_description
1 polymer ?
#
loop_
_entity_poly.entity_id
_entity_poly.type
_entity_poly.pdbx_seq_one_letter_code
_entity_poly.pdbx_strand_id
1 'polypeptide(L)'
;LHKSLRGSDPDAALYWLGRMLEAGEDPLYIARRLVRFASEDVGMADPQALMIAVAAQQAVHFVGLPEGNLALAEAVVYLAAAPKSNSLYQAYSKVQEDIQHGRNEPVPLHLR
;
A
#
# COMPACT_ATOMS: atom_id res chain seq x y z
N LEU A 1 -1.73 2.09 -12.58
CA LEU A 1 -1.76 1.16 -11.42
C LEU A 1 -2.52 1.75 -10.23
N HIS A 2 -1.98 2.73 -9.50
CA HIS A 2 -2.58 3.21 -8.23
C HIS A 2 -4.05 3.67 -8.34
N LYS A 3 -4.41 4.45 -9.38
CA LYS A 3 -5.82 4.87 -9.59
C LYS A 3 -6.76 3.71 -9.88
N SER A 4 -6.30 2.68 -10.61
CA SER A 4 -7.07 1.47 -10.91
C SER A 4 -7.33 0.65 -9.65
N LEU A 5 -6.31 0.50 -8.79
CA LEU A 5 -6.47 -0.12 -7.48
C LEU A 5 -7.52 0.62 -6.63
N ARG A 6 -7.44 1.96 -6.57
CA ARG A 6 -8.42 2.80 -5.84
C ARG A 6 -9.83 2.67 -6.40
N GLY A 7 -9.95 2.55 -7.72
CA GLY A 7 -11.22 2.30 -8.43
C GLY A 7 -11.72 0.86 -8.33
N SER A 8 -11.02 -0.02 -7.60
CA SER A 8 -11.35 -1.45 -7.46
C SER A 8 -11.49 -2.18 -8.80
N ASP A 9 -10.63 -1.85 -9.76
CA ASP A 9 -10.58 -2.47 -11.08
C ASP A 9 -9.33 -3.38 -11.19
N PRO A 10 -9.48 -4.69 -10.95
CA PRO A 10 -8.35 -5.62 -10.97
C PRO A 10 -7.76 -5.81 -12.38
N ASP A 11 -8.59 -5.79 -13.42
CA ASP A 11 -8.15 -5.97 -14.81
C ASP A 11 -7.29 -4.79 -15.27
N ALA A 12 -7.77 -3.56 -15.04
CA ALA A 12 -6.99 -2.37 -15.34
C ALA A 12 -5.73 -2.29 -14.47
N ALA A 13 -5.80 -2.71 -13.20
CA ALA A 13 -4.63 -2.72 -12.33
C ALA A 13 -3.55 -3.69 -12.83
N LEU A 14 -3.93 -4.92 -13.22
CA LEU A 14 -3.03 -5.89 -13.85
C LEU A 14 -2.43 -5.36 -15.16
N TYR A 15 -3.25 -4.75 -16.01
CA TYR A 15 -2.77 -4.15 -17.26
C TYR A 15 -1.67 -3.12 -16.99
N TRP A 16 -1.87 -2.22 -16.01
CA TRP A 16 -0.85 -1.24 -15.67
C TRP A 16 0.38 -1.83 -14.97
N LEU A 17 0.23 -2.88 -14.18
CA LEU A 17 1.37 -3.62 -13.62
C LEU A 17 2.23 -4.18 -14.76
N GLY A 18 1.62 -4.91 -15.70
CA GLY A 18 2.32 -5.46 -16.86
C GLY A 18 3.05 -4.38 -17.65
N ARG A 19 2.36 -3.27 -17.96
CA ARG A 19 2.98 -2.12 -18.65
C ARG A 19 4.20 -1.55 -17.92
N MET A 20 4.19 -1.51 -16.59
CA MET A 20 5.34 -1.04 -15.81
C MET A 20 6.51 -2.03 -15.88
N LEU A 21 6.23 -3.32 -15.71
CA LEU A 21 7.26 -4.36 -15.77
C LEU A 21 7.91 -4.45 -17.15
N GLU A 22 7.12 -4.43 -18.23
CA GLU A 22 7.62 -4.45 -19.61
C GLU A 22 8.38 -3.17 -19.98
N ALA A 23 8.08 -2.05 -19.33
CA ALA A 23 8.83 -0.80 -19.50
C ALA A 23 10.18 -0.81 -18.74
N GLY A 24 10.50 -1.88 -18.01
CA GLY A 24 11.73 -2.00 -17.23
C GLY A 24 11.72 -1.24 -15.91
N GLU A 25 10.54 -0.92 -15.36
CA GLU A 25 10.43 -0.32 -14.03
C GLU A 25 10.99 -1.26 -12.95
N ASP A 26 11.62 -0.68 -11.92
CA ASP A 26 12.13 -1.45 -10.77
C ASP A 26 10.96 -2.17 -10.07
N PRO A 27 10.98 -3.52 -9.97
CA PRO A 27 9.92 -4.28 -9.30
C PRO A 27 9.76 -3.90 -7.83
N LEU A 28 10.85 -3.52 -7.16
CA LEU A 28 10.79 -3.05 -5.78
C LEU A 28 10.16 -1.65 -5.70
N TYR A 29 10.28 -0.82 -6.73
CA TYR A 29 9.53 0.44 -6.82
C TYR A 29 8.02 0.18 -6.87
N ILE A 30 7.59 -0.79 -7.68
CA ILE A 30 6.18 -1.22 -7.72
C ILE A 30 5.74 -1.74 -6.35
N ALA A 31 6.53 -2.64 -5.75
CA ALA A 31 6.22 -3.22 -4.44
C ALA A 31 6.07 -2.14 -3.34
N ARG A 32 6.97 -1.15 -3.29
CA ARG A 32 6.85 0.00 -2.36
C ARG A 32 5.53 0.75 -2.53
N ARG A 33 5.05 0.90 -3.77
CA ARG A 33 3.76 1.55 -4.05
C ARG A 33 2.57 0.70 -3.62
N LEU A 34 2.65 -0.62 -3.72
CA LEU A 34 1.62 -1.54 -3.22
C LEU A 34 1.55 -1.49 -1.69
N VAL A 35 2.69 -1.50 -1.01
CA VAL A 35 2.76 -1.34 0.46
C VAL A 35 2.15 -0.01 0.90
N ARG A 36 2.45 1.07 0.17
CA ARG A 36 1.83 2.38 0.44
C ARG A 36 0.32 2.34 0.24
N PHE A 37 -0.15 1.76 -0.86
CA PHE A 37 -1.58 1.64 -1.17
C PHE A 37 -2.33 0.81 -0.12
N ALA A 38 -1.75 -0.28 0.35
CA ALA A 38 -2.33 -1.13 1.39
C ALA A 38 -2.65 -0.34 2.67
N SER A 39 -1.76 0.54 3.12
CA SER A 39 -2.01 1.36 4.32
C SER A 39 -2.85 2.61 4.06
N GLU A 40 -2.81 3.17 2.84
CA GLU A 40 -3.49 4.44 2.50
C GLU A 40 -4.95 4.26 2.07
N ASP A 41 -5.21 3.29 1.18
CA ASP A 41 -6.47 3.15 0.47
C ASP A 41 -7.28 1.91 0.89
N VAL A 42 -6.63 0.89 1.46
CA VAL A 42 -7.32 -0.26 2.08
C VAL A 42 -7.41 -0.05 3.60
N GLY A 43 -6.26 0.22 4.23
CA GLY A 43 -6.16 0.61 5.63
C GLY A 43 -6.85 -0.38 6.57
N MET A 44 -7.66 0.15 7.49
CA MET A 44 -8.36 -0.65 8.50
C MET A 44 -9.58 -1.40 7.98
N ALA A 45 -9.98 -1.20 6.72
CA ALA A 45 -11.06 -2.00 6.14
C ALA A 45 -10.64 -3.47 5.94
N ASP A 46 -9.35 -3.70 5.70
CA ASP A 46 -8.75 -5.03 5.68
C ASP A 46 -7.24 -4.96 6.04
N PRO A 47 -6.90 -5.19 7.31
CA PRO A 47 -5.52 -5.13 7.77
C PRO A 47 -4.56 -6.15 7.13
N GLN A 48 -5.08 -7.23 6.50
CA GLN A 48 -4.23 -8.23 5.85
C GLN A 48 -3.53 -7.68 4.60
N ALA A 49 -4.08 -6.63 3.99
CA ALA A 49 -3.54 -6.00 2.79
C ALA A 49 -2.07 -5.58 2.93
N LEU A 50 -1.68 -5.04 4.10
CA LEU A 50 -0.30 -4.63 4.33
C LEU A 50 0.64 -5.84 4.36
N MET A 51 0.22 -6.93 5.01
CA MET A 51 1.02 -8.16 5.08
C MET A 51 1.20 -8.80 3.70
N ILE A 52 0.15 -8.82 2.88
CA ILE A 52 0.22 -9.34 1.50
C ILE A 52 1.14 -8.50 0.63
N ALA A 53 1.06 -7.17 0.72
CA ALA A 53 1.95 -6.29 -0.03
C ALA A 53 3.43 -6.45 0.39
N VAL A 54 3.70 -6.64 1.69
CA VAL A 54 5.05 -6.92 2.20
C VAL A 54 5.53 -8.31 1.77
N ALA A 55 4.67 -9.33 1.82
CA ALA A 55 5.01 -10.68 1.35
C ALA A 55 5.33 -10.69 -0.14
N ALA A 56 4.57 -9.96 -0.96
CA ALA A 56 4.88 -9.79 -2.38
C ALA A 56 6.21 -9.08 -2.61
N GLN A 57 6.52 -8.04 -1.81
CA GLN A 57 7.84 -7.39 -1.86
C GLN A 57 8.98 -8.37 -1.53
N GLN A 58 8.81 -9.17 -0.47
CA GLN A 58 9.79 -10.18 -0.07
C GLN A 58 9.96 -11.26 -1.13
N ALA A 59 8.86 -11.74 -1.71
CA ALA A 59 8.89 -12.72 -2.80
C ALA A 59 9.66 -12.17 -4.01
N VAL A 60 9.40 -10.93 -4.43
CA VAL A 60 10.15 -10.28 -5.52
C VAL A 60 11.63 -10.15 -5.17
N HIS A 61 11.96 -9.75 -3.95
CA HIS A 61 13.34 -9.60 -3.51
C HIS A 61 14.09 -10.93 -3.46
N PHE A 62 13.43 -11.99 -3.02
CA PHE A 62 14.01 -13.32 -2.84
C PHE A 62 14.11 -14.10 -4.15
N VAL A 63 13.04 -14.11 -4.96
CA VAL A 63 12.95 -14.89 -6.20
C VAL A 63 13.60 -14.14 -7.36
N GLY A 64 13.47 -12.80 -7.40
CA GLY A 64 13.88 -12.00 -8.55
C GLY A 64 12.90 -12.08 -9.71
N LEU A 65 13.18 -11.33 -10.79
CA LEU A 65 12.43 -11.43 -12.05
C LEU A 65 13.10 -12.43 -13.01
N PRO A 66 12.33 -13.10 -13.90
CA PRO A 66 10.91 -12.85 -14.18
C PRO A 66 9.90 -13.47 -13.19
N GLU A 67 10.24 -14.52 -12.45
CA GLU A 67 9.29 -15.32 -11.69
C GLU A 67 8.57 -14.56 -10.55
N GLY A 68 9.21 -13.54 -9.98
CA GLY A 68 8.62 -12.68 -8.94
C GLY A 68 7.49 -11.78 -9.43
N ASN A 69 7.26 -11.65 -10.75
CA ASN A 69 6.17 -10.83 -11.29
C ASN A 69 4.78 -11.30 -10.82
N LEU A 70 4.62 -12.61 -10.62
CA LEU A 70 3.34 -13.21 -10.26
C LEU A 70 2.96 -12.87 -8.81
N ALA A 71 3.95 -12.74 -7.92
CA ALA A 71 3.72 -12.28 -6.55
C ALA A 71 3.21 -10.82 -6.53
N LEU A 72 3.72 -9.96 -7.42
CA LEU A 72 3.18 -8.60 -7.58
C LEU A 72 1.77 -8.63 -8.16
N ALA A 73 1.51 -9.51 -9.13
CA ALA A 73 0.20 -9.66 -9.75
C ALA A 73 -0.86 -10.10 -8.72
N GLU A 74 -0.53 -11.09 -7.88
CA GLU A 74 -1.37 -11.57 -6.78
C GLU A 74 -1.72 -10.42 -5.81
N ALA A 75 -0.71 -9.68 -5.35
CA ALA A 75 -0.94 -8.54 -4.47
C ALA A 75 -1.78 -7.43 -5.14
N VAL A 76 -1.58 -7.17 -6.43
CA VAL A 76 -2.36 -6.18 -7.18
C VAL A 76 -3.83 -6.56 -7.24
N VAL A 77 -4.15 -7.81 -7.57
CA VAL A 77 -5.53 -8.30 -7.63
C VAL A 77 -6.17 -8.26 -6.25
N TYR A 78 -5.44 -8.70 -5.22
CA TYR A 78 -5.90 -8.61 -3.84
C TYR A 78 -6.27 -7.17 -3.45
N LEU A 79 -5.35 -6.23 -3.66
CA LEU A 79 -5.54 -4.83 -3.28
C LEU A 79 -6.67 -4.16 -4.09
N ALA A 80 -6.86 -4.55 -5.35
CA ALA A 80 -7.99 -4.08 -6.16
C ALA A 80 -9.33 -4.56 -5.59
N ALA A 81 -9.43 -5.83 -5.20
CA ALA A 81 -10.66 -6.42 -4.66
C ALA A 81 -10.95 -6.06 -3.19
N ALA A 82 -9.92 -5.69 -2.42
CA ALA A 82 -10.05 -5.38 -1.00
C ALA A 82 -11.02 -4.21 -0.72
N PRO A 83 -11.76 -4.22 0.41
CA PRO A 83 -12.57 -3.08 0.80
C PRO A 83 -11.68 -1.85 1.02
N LYS A 84 -12.18 -0.67 0.64
CA LYS A 84 -11.38 0.57 0.66
C LYS A 84 -11.71 1.41 1.89
N SER A 85 -10.68 1.91 2.57
CA SER A 85 -10.82 2.92 3.62
C SER A 85 -9.54 3.74 3.75
N ASN A 86 -9.69 5.06 3.65
CA ASN A 86 -8.64 6.02 3.94
C ASN A 86 -8.75 6.64 5.34
N SER A 87 -9.57 6.06 6.23
CA SER A 87 -9.82 6.62 7.57
C SER A 87 -8.55 6.71 8.41
N LEU A 88 -7.69 5.70 8.34
CA LEU A 88 -6.38 5.69 9.01
C LEU A 88 -5.49 6.82 8.49
N TYR A 89 -5.40 6.97 7.16
CA TYR A 89 -4.61 8.02 6.53
C TYR A 89 -5.09 9.41 6.96
N GLN A 90 -6.40 9.66 6.88
CA GLN A 90 -6.97 10.95 7.31
C GLN A 90 -6.77 11.22 8.80
N ALA A 91 -6.98 10.22 9.66
CA ALA A 91 -6.78 10.37 11.10
C ALA A 91 -5.33 10.73 11.43
N TYR A 92 -4.36 10.04 10.82
CA TYR A 92 -2.95 10.34 11.02
C TYR A 92 -2.57 11.72 10.49
N SER A 93 -3.08 12.13 9.32
CA SER A 93 -2.83 13.48 8.79
C SER A 93 -3.35 14.59 9.71
N LYS A 94 -4.50 14.39 10.37
CA LYS A 94 -5.02 15.34 11.38
C LYS A 94 -4.11 15.44 12.60
N VAL A 95 -3.57 14.31 13.06
CA VAL A 95 -2.57 14.32 14.16
C VAL A 95 -1.30 15.06 13.74
N GLN A 96 -0.83 14.87 12.50
CA GLN A 96 0.34 15.61 11.99
C GLN A 96 0.07 17.12 11.93
N GLU A 97 -1.12 17.52 11.51
CA GLU A 97 -1.55 18.92 11.50
C GLU A 97 -1.60 19.52 12.91
N ASP A 98 -2.15 18.78 13.88
CA ASP A 98 -2.23 19.20 15.28
C ASP A 98 -0.82 19.33 15.91
N ILE A 99 0.10 18.42 15.61
CA ILE A 99 1.50 18.53 16.06
C ILE A 99 2.20 19.77 15.47
N GLN A 100 1.92 20.11 14.22
CA GLN A 100 2.57 21.23 13.54
C GLN A 100 2.05 22.59 14.00
N HIS A 101 0.77 22.69 14.33
CA HIS A 101 0.11 23.97 14.65
C HIS A 101 -0.29 24.12 16.13
N GLY A 102 -0.31 23.02 16.88
CA GLY A 102 -0.71 22.94 18.27
C GLY A 102 0.43 23.14 19.26
N ARG A 103 0.12 23.00 20.56
CA ARG A 103 1.07 23.11 21.66
C ARG A 103 1.64 21.72 21.99
N ASN A 104 2.95 21.65 22.20
CA ASN A 104 3.61 20.41 22.60
C ASN A 104 3.48 20.17 24.12
N GLU A 105 2.28 19.76 24.55
CA GLU A 105 1.98 19.48 25.96
C GLU A 105 2.69 18.21 26.45
N PRO A 106 3.13 18.16 27.72
CA PRO A 106 3.79 16.97 28.26
C PRO A 106 2.80 15.82 28.46
N VAL A 107 3.32 14.58 28.42
CA VAL A 107 2.53 13.37 28.73
C VAL A 107 1.85 13.50 30.10
N PRO A 108 0.51 13.32 30.20
CA PRO A 108 -0.23 13.39 31.45
C PRO A 108 0.36 12.48 32.54
N LEU A 109 0.37 12.93 33.79
CA LEU A 109 1.02 12.22 34.91
C LEU A 109 0.53 10.78 35.11
N HIS A 110 -0.73 10.48 34.83
CA HIS A 110 -1.32 9.15 34.97
C HIS A 110 -0.97 8.18 33.82
N LEU A 111 -0.32 8.68 32.76
CA LEU A 111 0.15 7.90 31.60
C LEU A 111 1.70 7.82 31.54
N ARG A 112 2.40 8.34 32.56
CA ARG A 112 3.87 8.29 32.64
C ARG A 112 4.38 6.96 33.18
#